data_AF-A0ABC9VRJ6-F1
#
_entry.id   AF-A0ABC9VRJ6-F1
#
_cell.length_a   1.000
_cell.length_b   1.000
_cell.length_c   1.000
_cell.angle_alpha   90.00
_cell.angle_beta   90.00
_cell.angle_gamma   90.00
#
_symmetry.space_group_name_H-M   'P 1'
#
loop_
_entity.id
_entity.type
_entity.pdbx_description
1 polymer ?
#
loop_
_entity_poly.entity_id
_entity_poly.type
_entity_poly.pdbx_seq_one_letter_code
_entity_poly.pdbx_strand_id
1 'polypeptide(L)'
;MFRALLPARCLLPPRRPPATAPPRRGLRGRDPTRDGGLPLGRRVAAVAAAGAAAGAGWLYLRQEKERRRRARRREELRALALGQGDFALLDQEGRPRRKADFLGRWVLLYFGFTHCPDVCPEELEKLCRAVALLEREPGLPPVQPLFITVDPERDDVAAVGRYVRDFHPRLLGLTGSPEEVRAAGRAYRVYASAGPKDEDGDYVVDHTVLIYLLGPDGLFLDYYGRSKTDAQIAQSVRRHMETYEPVQ
;
A
#
# COMPACT_ATOMS: atom_id res chain seq x y z
N MET A 1 87.34 53.94 -29.88
CA MET A 1 87.90 52.96 -28.91
C MET A 1 87.94 53.62 -27.55
N PHE A 2 87.53 52.91 -26.49
CA PHE A 2 87.91 53.16 -25.08
C PHE A 2 87.76 54.58 -24.50
N ARG A 3 86.86 54.76 -23.51
CA ARG A 3 87.20 55.31 -22.18
C ARG A 3 85.96 55.56 -21.30
N ALA A 4 85.77 54.67 -20.33
CA ALA A 4 85.93 54.92 -18.90
C ALA A 4 85.83 56.36 -18.33
N LEU A 5 84.90 56.49 -17.38
CA LEU A 5 85.06 56.89 -15.95
C LEU A 5 85.04 58.38 -15.50
N LEU A 6 84.04 58.64 -14.64
CA LEU A 6 84.01 59.39 -13.35
C LEU A 6 84.25 60.92 -13.32
N PRO A 7 83.89 61.61 -12.21
CA PRO A 7 82.62 61.58 -11.46
C PRO A 7 82.14 63.02 -11.10
N ALA A 8 80.92 63.20 -10.59
CA ALA A 8 80.61 64.43 -9.85
C ALA A 8 79.57 64.21 -8.74
N ARG A 9 80.03 64.58 -7.54
CA ARG A 9 79.40 64.60 -6.21
C ARG A 9 78.04 65.31 -6.14
N CYS A 10 77.19 64.76 -5.27
CA CYS A 10 75.96 65.36 -4.75
C CYS A 10 76.16 66.73 -4.11
N LEU A 11 75.23 67.65 -4.38
CA LEU A 11 74.86 68.77 -3.51
C LEU A 11 73.33 69.00 -3.62
N LEU A 12 72.62 68.91 -2.49
CA LEU A 12 71.19 69.20 -2.36
C LEU A 12 70.92 70.70 -2.50
N PRO A 13 69.81 71.11 -3.13
CA PRO A 13 69.21 72.43 -2.90
C PRO A 13 68.06 72.40 -1.86
N PRO A 14 67.74 73.56 -1.27
CA PRO A 14 67.06 73.68 0.02
C PRO A 14 65.51 73.72 -0.03
N ARG A 15 64.91 73.54 1.16
CA ARG A 15 63.47 73.43 1.46
C ARG A 15 62.68 74.70 1.11
N ARG A 16 61.49 74.52 0.52
CA ARG A 16 60.44 75.54 0.38
C ARG A 16 59.33 75.36 1.45
N PRO A 17 58.72 76.47 1.92
CA PRO A 17 57.71 76.47 2.99
C PRO A 17 56.33 75.96 2.53
N PRO A 18 55.44 75.59 3.47
CA PRO A 18 54.25 74.79 3.18
C PRO A 18 53.14 75.60 2.51
N ALA A 19 52.55 75.03 1.44
CA ALA A 19 51.29 75.48 0.88
C ALA A 19 50.11 74.82 1.63
N THR A 20 49.13 75.64 1.98
CA THR A 20 47.88 75.32 2.68
C THR A 20 47.02 74.33 1.89
N ALA A 21 46.63 73.22 2.53
CA ALA A 21 45.72 72.23 1.97
C ALA A 21 44.24 72.59 2.22
N PRO A 22 43.32 72.33 1.28
CA PRO A 22 41.88 72.59 1.43
C PRO A 22 41.21 71.63 2.44
N PRO A 23 40.00 71.98 2.95
CA PRO A 23 39.39 71.32 4.09
C PRO A 23 39.07 69.84 3.84
N ARG A 24 39.40 69.01 4.84
CA ARG A 24 39.12 67.57 4.88
C ARG A 24 37.61 67.32 4.87
N ARG A 25 37.10 66.78 3.77
CA ARG A 25 35.78 66.17 3.67
C ARG A 25 35.72 65.03 4.70
N GLY A 26 34.88 65.17 5.72
CA GLY A 26 34.76 64.22 6.81
C GLY A 26 34.51 62.81 6.28
N LEU A 27 35.47 61.91 6.49
CA LEU A 27 35.24 60.48 6.44
C LEU A 27 34.27 60.18 7.57
N ARG A 28 32.98 60.02 7.24
CA ARG A 28 32.01 59.37 8.12
C ARG A 28 32.65 58.03 8.50
N GLY A 29 33.01 57.90 9.78
CA GLY A 29 33.39 56.63 10.36
C GLY A 29 32.30 55.63 10.04
N ARG A 30 32.66 54.61 9.27
CA ARG A 30 31.85 53.40 9.16
C ARG A 30 32.02 52.72 10.50
N ASP A 31 31.05 52.93 11.39
CA ASP A 31 30.95 52.26 12.67
C ASP A 31 31.00 50.73 12.43
N PRO A 32 31.99 49.99 12.95
CA PRO A 32 32.08 48.54 12.75
C PRO A 32 31.08 47.77 13.63
N THR A 33 30.29 48.43 14.48
CA THR A 33 29.49 47.75 15.50
C THR A 33 28.00 47.77 15.17
N ARG A 34 27.62 47.07 14.11
CA ARG A 34 26.24 46.60 13.94
C ARG A 34 26.22 45.25 13.25
N ASP A 35 26.80 44.25 13.90
CA ASP A 35 26.43 42.86 13.68
C ASP A 35 24.99 42.69 14.20
N GLY A 36 24.02 43.11 13.39
CA GLY A 36 22.57 42.91 13.57
C GLY A 36 22.16 41.46 13.36
N GLY A 37 23.03 40.51 13.70
CA GLY A 37 22.77 39.10 13.61
C GLY A 37 21.92 38.63 14.79
N LEU A 38 20.86 37.87 14.51
CA LEU A 38 20.15 37.13 15.58
C LEU A 38 21.16 36.29 16.38
N PRO A 39 21.05 36.23 17.72
CA PRO A 39 21.91 35.37 18.54
C PRO A 39 21.79 33.92 18.07
N LEU A 40 22.89 33.15 18.16
CA LEU A 40 22.98 31.78 17.62
C LEU A 40 21.78 30.90 17.99
N GLY A 41 21.30 30.98 19.24
CA GLY A 41 20.12 30.25 19.70
C GLY A 41 18.83 30.57 18.93
N ARG A 42 18.61 31.84 18.55
CA ARG A 42 17.44 32.24 17.73
C ARG A 42 17.58 31.77 16.29
N ARG A 43 18.80 31.73 15.73
CA ARG A 43 19.05 31.18 14.39
C ARG A 43 18.78 29.68 14.34
N VAL A 44 19.27 28.94 15.34
CA VAL A 44 19.00 27.51 15.49
C VAL A 44 17.50 27.25 15.62
N ALA A 45 16.80 28.02 16.46
CA ALA A 45 15.35 27.91 16.62
C ALA A 45 14.59 28.18 15.31
N ALA A 46 15.00 29.20 14.53
CA ALA A 46 14.37 29.51 13.25
C ALA A 46 14.56 28.40 12.21
N VAL A 47 15.75 27.82 12.11
CA VAL A 47 16.02 26.68 11.21
C VAL A 47 15.24 25.43 11.64
N ALA A 48 15.19 25.15 12.94
CA ALA A 48 14.41 24.02 13.47
C ALA A 48 12.91 24.18 13.16
N ALA A 49 12.35 25.38 13.35
CA ALA A 49 10.95 25.67 13.02
C ALA A 49 10.67 25.53 11.52
N ALA A 50 11.56 26.03 10.66
CA ALA A 50 11.44 25.87 9.21
C ALA A 50 11.52 24.40 8.77
N GLY A 51 12.44 23.63 9.37
CA GLY A 51 12.56 22.19 9.13
C GLY A 51 11.31 21.41 9.57
N ALA A 52 10.75 21.74 10.75
CA ALA A 52 9.51 21.15 11.24
C ALA A 52 8.32 21.48 10.33
N ALA A 53 8.20 22.73 9.87
CA ALA A 53 7.15 23.15 8.93
C ALA A 53 7.28 22.44 7.57
N ALA A 54 8.50 22.34 7.02
CA ALA A 54 8.76 21.60 5.78
C ALA A 54 8.47 20.10 5.94
N GLY A 55 8.86 19.50 7.07
CA GLY A 55 8.57 18.10 7.40
C GLY A 55 7.08 17.83 7.54
N ALA A 56 6.35 18.69 8.24
CA ALA A 56 4.89 18.61 8.36
C ALA A 56 4.20 18.79 7.01
N GLY A 57 4.65 19.74 6.19
CA GLY A 57 4.16 19.94 4.82
C GLY A 57 4.42 18.72 3.93
N TRP A 58 5.60 18.10 4.02
CA TRP A 58 5.91 16.87 3.29
C TRP A 58 5.06 15.69 3.74
N LEU A 59 4.87 15.51 5.06
CA LEU A 59 3.99 14.47 5.60
C LEU A 59 2.54 14.68 5.16
N TYR A 60 2.05 15.91 5.19
CA TYR A 60 0.72 16.28 4.72
C TYR A 60 0.53 15.95 3.23
N LEU A 61 1.46 16.41 2.37
CA LEU A 61 1.40 16.11 0.94
C LEU A 61 1.50 14.61 0.65
N ARG A 62 2.32 13.87 1.41
CA ARG A 62 2.42 12.41 1.31
C ARG A 62 1.09 11.74 1.68
N GLN A 63 0.49 12.13 2.80
CA GLN A 63 -0.78 11.59 3.27
C GLN A 63 -1.92 11.90 2.28
N GLU A 64 -1.96 13.12 1.74
CA GLU A 64 -2.94 13.51 0.73
C GLU A 64 -2.76 12.73 -0.58
N LYS A 65 -1.52 12.55 -1.04
CA LYS A 65 -1.22 11.72 -2.23
C LYS A 65 -1.66 10.27 -2.03
N GLU A 66 -1.43 9.69 -0.86
CA GLU A 66 -1.90 8.34 -0.52
C GLU A 66 -3.44 8.26 -0.50
N ARG A 67 -4.13 9.24 0.10
CA ARG A 67 -5.60 9.32 0.09
C ARG A 67 -6.15 9.39 -1.34
N ARG A 68 -5.60 10.27 -2.18
CA ARG A 68 -6.00 10.40 -3.60
C ARG A 68 -5.76 9.11 -4.39
N ARG A 69 -4.63 8.43 -4.18
CA ARG A 69 -4.35 7.13 -4.80
C ARG A 69 -5.33 6.05 -4.39
N ARG A 70 -5.70 5.98 -3.10
CA ARG A 70 -6.70 5.04 -2.59
C ARG A 70 -8.09 5.31 -3.15
N ALA A 71 -8.50 6.58 -3.21
CA ALA A 71 -9.78 6.98 -3.78
C ALA A 71 -9.89 6.57 -5.27
N ARG A 72 -8.86 6.86 -6.07
CA ARG A 72 -8.78 6.43 -7.48
C ARG A 72 -8.83 4.92 -7.63
N ARG A 73 -8.03 4.18 -6.85
CA ARG A 73 -8.06 2.70 -6.87
C ARG A 73 -9.46 2.17 -6.54
N ARG A 74 -10.14 2.73 -5.54
CA ARG A 74 -11.52 2.33 -5.19
C ARG A 74 -12.50 2.58 -6.33
N GLU A 75 -12.39 3.71 -7.01
CA GLU A 75 -13.20 4.05 -8.18
C GLU A 75 -12.95 3.11 -9.36
N GLU A 76 -11.68 2.82 -9.65
CA GLU A 76 -11.28 1.84 -10.67
C GLU A 76 -11.83 0.43 -10.36
N LEU A 77 -11.71 -0.03 -9.11
CA LEU A 77 -12.24 -1.33 -8.69
C LEU A 77 -13.76 -1.41 -8.81
N ARG A 78 -14.48 -0.33 -8.48
CA ARG A 78 -15.93 -0.23 -8.69
C ARG A 78 -16.30 -0.28 -10.18
N ALA A 79 -15.53 0.43 -11.02
CA ALA A 79 -15.74 0.45 -12.47
C ALA A 79 -15.53 -0.94 -13.12
N LEU A 80 -14.69 -1.79 -12.54
CA LEU A 80 -14.46 -3.16 -13.05
C LEU A 80 -15.65 -4.12 -12.81
N ALA A 81 -16.68 -3.70 -12.07
CA ALA A 81 -17.85 -4.50 -11.72
C ALA A 81 -17.50 -5.87 -11.10
N LEU A 82 -16.36 -5.95 -10.41
CA LEU A 82 -15.89 -7.17 -9.76
C LEU A 82 -16.85 -7.58 -8.65
N GLY A 83 -17.21 -8.85 -8.62
CA GLY A 83 -18.07 -9.40 -7.59
C GLY A 83 -19.49 -8.82 -7.59
N GLN A 84 -19.97 -8.26 -8.71
CA GLN A 84 -21.38 -7.85 -8.85
C GLN A 84 -22.30 -9.02 -9.19
N GLY A 85 -21.77 -10.08 -9.81
CA GLY A 85 -22.55 -11.28 -10.09
C GLY A 85 -22.95 -12.01 -8.81
N ASP A 86 -24.07 -12.72 -8.88
CA ASP A 86 -24.50 -13.66 -7.86
C ASP A 86 -23.90 -15.04 -8.12
N PHE A 87 -23.81 -15.82 -7.05
CA PHE A 87 -23.55 -17.25 -7.12
C PHE A 87 -24.61 -18.01 -6.31
N ALA A 88 -24.91 -19.22 -6.76
CA ALA A 88 -25.70 -20.20 -6.05
C ALA A 88 -24.89 -21.51 -6.11
N LEU A 89 -24.37 -21.93 -4.97
CA LEU A 89 -23.47 -23.09 -4.83
C LEU A 89 -23.96 -23.95 -3.65
N LEU A 90 -23.37 -25.11 -3.47
CA LEU A 90 -23.60 -26.00 -2.34
C LEU A 90 -22.46 -25.84 -1.32
N ASP A 91 -22.79 -25.76 -0.04
CA ASP A 91 -21.79 -25.85 1.03
C ASP A 91 -21.32 -27.30 1.25
N GLN A 92 -20.34 -27.46 2.14
CA GLN A 92 -19.78 -28.76 2.48
C GLN A 92 -20.75 -29.73 3.21
N GLU A 93 -21.96 -29.27 3.57
CA GLU A 93 -23.06 -30.13 4.03
C GLU A 93 -24.12 -30.36 2.94
N GLY A 94 -23.88 -29.92 1.71
CA GLY A 94 -24.78 -30.06 0.57
C GLY A 94 -25.95 -29.07 0.60
N ARG A 95 -25.89 -28.02 1.43
CA ARG A 95 -26.97 -27.02 1.52
C ARG A 95 -26.72 -25.91 0.50
N PRO A 96 -27.76 -25.42 -0.19
CA PRO A 96 -27.60 -24.29 -1.10
C PRO A 96 -27.19 -23.03 -0.32
N ARG A 97 -26.20 -22.33 -0.87
CA ARG A 97 -25.69 -21.04 -0.44
C ARG A 97 -25.69 -20.07 -1.60
N ARG A 98 -26.30 -18.92 -1.37
CA ARG A 98 -26.33 -17.79 -2.30
C ARG A 98 -25.45 -16.69 -1.75
N LYS A 99 -24.93 -15.85 -2.64
CA LYS A 99 -24.23 -14.62 -2.25
C LYS A 99 -25.05 -13.76 -1.26
N ALA A 100 -26.37 -13.70 -1.46
CA ALA A 100 -27.30 -12.98 -0.59
C ALA A 100 -27.29 -13.47 0.88
N ASP A 101 -26.95 -14.74 1.13
CA ASP A 101 -26.89 -15.31 2.49
C ASP A 101 -25.75 -14.71 3.32
N PHE A 102 -24.78 -14.07 2.67
CA PHE A 102 -23.62 -13.43 3.29
C PHE A 102 -23.78 -11.92 3.46
N LEU A 103 -24.93 -11.34 3.09
CA LEU A 103 -25.22 -9.93 3.36
C LEU A 103 -25.21 -9.65 4.87
N GLY A 104 -24.76 -8.45 5.24
CA GLY A 104 -24.53 -8.05 6.62
C GLY A 104 -23.23 -8.60 7.23
N ARG A 105 -22.46 -9.40 6.50
CA ARG A 105 -21.19 -9.99 6.98
C ARG A 105 -20.02 -9.50 6.15
N TRP A 106 -18.87 -9.40 6.79
CA TRP A 106 -17.60 -9.24 6.09
C TRP A 106 -17.16 -10.60 5.57
N VAL A 107 -16.72 -10.67 4.31
CA VAL A 107 -16.34 -11.94 3.68
C VAL A 107 -14.92 -11.85 3.13
N LEU A 108 -14.10 -12.85 3.46
CA LEU A 108 -12.85 -13.11 2.75
C LEU A 108 -13.06 -14.35 1.88
N LEU A 109 -13.05 -14.15 0.58
CA LEU A 109 -13.33 -15.17 -0.42
C LEU A 109 -12.05 -15.57 -1.16
N TYR A 110 -11.81 -16.87 -1.29
CA TYR A 110 -10.71 -17.42 -2.07
C TYR A 110 -11.23 -18.48 -3.06
N PHE A 111 -10.71 -18.44 -4.29
CA PHE A 111 -10.96 -19.44 -5.32
C PHE A 111 -9.74 -20.35 -5.44
N GLY A 112 -9.93 -21.65 -5.33
CA GLY A 112 -8.86 -22.65 -5.43
C GLY A 112 -9.43 -24.05 -5.69
N PHE A 113 -8.64 -25.09 -5.51
CA PHE A 113 -9.11 -26.47 -5.68
C PHE A 113 -8.37 -27.39 -4.69
N THR A 114 -8.98 -28.50 -4.29
CA THR A 114 -8.45 -29.31 -3.17
C THR A 114 -7.21 -30.11 -3.54
N HIS A 115 -6.96 -30.32 -4.83
CA HIS A 115 -5.84 -31.09 -5.36
C HIS A 115 -4.59 -30.25 -5.70
N CYS A 116 -4.53 -28.99 -5.24
CA CYS A 116 -3.37 -28.14 -5.49
C CYS A 116 -2.19 -28.53 -4.57
N PRO A 117 -0.99 -28.79 -5.11
CA PRO A 117 0.12 -29.32 -4.31
C PRO A 117 0.66 -28.31 -3.28
N ASP A 118 0.74 -27.01 -3.63
CA ASP A 118 1.45 -26.03 -2.81
C ASP A 118 0.70 -24.71 -2.59
N VAL A 119 0.20 -24.08 -3.66
CA VAL A 119 -0.22 -22.66 -3.59
C VAL A 119 -1.58 -22.46 -2.91
N CYS A 120 -2.57 -23.32 -3.19
CA CYS A 120 -3.88 -23.20 -2.54
C CYS A 120 -3.83 -23.39 -1.02
N PRO A 121 -3.18 -24.44 -0.47
CA PRO A 121 -3.13 -24.61 0.98
C PRO A 121 -2.40 -23.45 1.67
N GLU A 122 -1.31 -22.92 1.07
CA GLU A 122 -0.59 -21.74 1.60
C GLU A 122 -1.51 -20.51 1.70
N GLU A 123 -2.24 -20.20 0.63
CA GLU A 123 -3.11 -19.02 0.58
C GLU A 123 -4.36 -19.16 1.45
N LEU A 124 -4.92 -20.37 1.53
CA LEU A 124 -6.07 -20.66 2.39
C LEU A 124 -5.69 -20.60 3.87
N GLU A 125 -4.52 -21.13 4.24
CA GLU A 125 -4.01 -21.01 5.60
C GLU A 125 -3.76 -19.54 5.96
N LYS A 126 -3.16 -18.76 5.04
CA LYS A 126 -2.96 -17.32 5.22
C LYS A 126 -4.28 -16.57 5.43
N LEU A 127 -5.31 -16.89 4.66
CA LEU A 127 -6.66 -16.34 4.83
C LEU A 127 -7.20 -16.67 6.23
N CYS A 128 -7.10 -17.93 6.65
CA CYS A 128 -7.58 -18.38 7.95
C CYS A 128 -6.83 -17.71 9.11
N ARG A 129 -5.51 -17.55 9.01
CA ARG A 129 -4.70 -16.80 9.99
C ARG A 129 -5.14 -15.34 10.08
N ALA A 130 -5.41 -14.69 8.94
CA ALA A 130 -5.91 -13.32 8.94
C ALA A 130 -7.28 -13.19 9.64
N VAL A 131 -8.19 -14.15 9.42
CA VAL A 131 -9.47 -14.21 10.14
C VAL A 131 -9.25 -14.42 11.64
N ALA A 132 -8.39 -15.35 12.03
CA ALA A 132 -8.09 -15.61 13.45
C ALA A 132 -7.48 -14.38 14.16
N LEU A 133 -6.68 -13.57 13.46
CA LEU A 133 -6.17 -12.30 13.99
C LEU A 133 -7.31 -11.31 14.27
N LEU A 134 -8.25 -11.18 13.33
CA LEU A 134 -9.41 -10.29 13.47
C LEU A 134 -10.37 -10.75 14.58
N GLU A 135 -10.55 -12.06 14.75
CA GLU A 135 -11.40 -12.63 15.81
C GLU A 135 -10.88 -12.38 17.22
N ARG A 136 -9.56 -12.26 17.39
CA ARG A 136 -8.93 -11.96 18.68
C ARG A 136 -9.18 -10.52 19.13
N GLU A 137 -9.62 -9.64 18.23
CA GLU A 137 -9.86 -8.24 18.52
C GLU A 137 -11.31 -8.02 18.96
N PRO A 138 -11.55 -7.62 20.21
CA PRO A 138 -12.89 -7.39 20.70
C PRO A 138 -13.54 -6.19 20.00
N GLY A 139 -14.81 -6.33 19.61
CA GLY A 139 -15.62 -5.26 19.02
C GLY A 139 -15.58 -5.16 17.49
N LEU A 140 -14.76 -5.99 16.80
CA LEU A 140 -14.84 -6.10 15.35
C LEU A 140 -16.00 -7.01 14.93
N PRO A 141 -16.70 -6.69 13.82
CA PRO A 141 -17.70 -7.59 13.26
C PRO A 141 -17.02 -8.87 12.74
N PRO A 142 -17.71 -10.03 12.81
CA PRO A 142 -17.12 -11.30 12.40
C PRO A 142 -16.86 -11.32 10.89
N VAL A 143 -15.73 -11.91 10.51
CA VAL A 143 -15.39 -12.20 9.12
C VAL A 143 -15.73 -13.66 8.82
N GLN A 144 -16.42 -13.88 7.70
CA GLN A 144 -16.73 -15.18 7.14
C GLN A 144 -15.67 -15.55 6.09
N PRO A 145 -14.79 -16.52 6.38
CA PRO A 145 -13.92 -17.10 5.36
C PRO A 145 -14.74 -18.01 4.41
N LEU A 146 -14.57 -17.83 3.10
CA LEU A 146 -15.16 -18.65 2.05
C LEU A 146 -14.08 -19.20 1.12
N PHE A 147 -14.21 -20.49 0.81
CA PHE A 147 -13.47 -21.18 -0.24
C PHE A 147 -14.46 -21.61 -1.33
N ILE A 148 -14.24 -21.23 -2.58
CA ILE A 148 -15.01 -21.72 -3.73
C ILE A 148 -14.07 -22.57 -4.59
N THR A 149 -14.45 -23.82 -4.89
CA THR A 149 -13.66 -24.64 -5.82
C THR A 149 -13.70 -24.06 -7.23
N VAL A 150 -12.60 -24.19 -7.97
CA VAL A 150 -12.54 -23.96 -9.43
C VAL A 150 -12.58 -25.25 -10.25
N ASP A 151 -12.59 -26.42 -9.57
CA ASP A 151 -12.49 -27.74 -10.19
C ASP A 151 -13.58 -28.70 -9.67
N PRO A 152 -14.86 -28.44 -10.00
CA PRO A 152 -15.98 -29.23 -9.51
C PRO A 152 -16.03 -30.67 -10.05
N GLU A 153 -15.19 -31.01 -11.03
CA GLU A 153 -15.09 -32.39 -11.55
C GLU A 153 -14.44 -33.34 -10.52
N ARG A 154 -13.51 -32.81 -9.69
CA ARG A 154 -12.82 -33.57 -8.62
C ARG A 154 -13.26 -33.16 -7.23
N ASP A 155 -13.68 -31.91 -7.05
CA ASP A 155 -14.00 -31.32 -5.76
C ASP A 155 -15.50 -31.40 -5.47
N ASP A 156 -15.99 -32.61 -5.19
CA ASP A 156 -17.35 -32.83 -4.71
C ASP A 156 -17.59 -32.27 -3.29
N VAL A 157 -18.85 -32.25 -2.84
CA VAL A 157 -19.23 -31.72 -1.51
C VAL A 157 -18.43 -32.39 -0.39
N ALA A 158 -18.20 -33.70 -0.49
CA ALA A 158 -17.49 -34.45 0.53
C ALA A 158 -15.97 -34.16 0.54
N ALA A 159 -15.37 -34.00 -0.64
CA ALA A 159 -13.96 -33.64 -0.83
C ALA A 159 -13.69 -32.23 -0.31
N VAL A 160 -14.49 -31.25 -0.73
CA VAL A 160 -14.40 -29.88 -0.22
C VAL A 160 -14.61 -29.86 1.30
N GLY A 161 -15.58 -30.62 1.81
CA GLY A 161 -15.82 -30.72 3.25
C GLY A 161 -14.69 -31.34 4.05
N ARG A 162 -13.99 -32.36 3.51
CA ARG A 162 -12.76 -32.86 4.14
C ARG A 162 -11.69 -31.79 4.14
N TYR A 163 -11.46 -31.14 3.01
CA TYR A 163 -10.42 -30.14 2.84
C TYR A 163 -10.57 -28.96 3.79
N VAL A 164 -11.74 -28.31 3.84
CA VAL A 164 -11.92 -27.08 4.63
C VAL A 164 -11.89 -27.30 6.15
N ARG A 165 -12.20 -28.52 6.62
CA ARG A 165 -12.18 -28.87 8.05
C ARG A 165 -10.79 -28.75 8.68
N ASP A 166 -9.74 -28.92 7.89
CA ASP A 166 -8.36 -28.92 8.38
C ASP A 166 -7.81 -27.49 8.60
N PHE A 167 -8.47 -26.46 8.07
CA PHE A 167 -7.97 -25.08 8.11
C PHE A 167 -8.58 -24.22 9.22
N HIS A 168 -9.92 -24.09 9.26
CA HIS A 168 -10.58 -23.20 10.22
C HIS A 168 -12.04 -23.60 10.46
N PRO A 169 -12.54 -23.60 11.71
CA PRO A 169 -13.91 -24.07 12.02
C PRO A 169 -15.02 -23.20 11.42
N ARG A 170 -14.73 -21.94 11.06
CA ARG A 170 -15.67 -21.06 10.34
C ARG A 170 -15.54 -21.15 8.82
N LEU A 171 -14.52 -21.81 8.28
CA LEU A 171 -14.33 -21.87 6.84
C LEU A 171 -15.48 -22.62 6.19
N LEU A 172 -16.17 -21.93 5.28
CA LEU A 172 -17.22 -22.51 4.47
C LEU A 172 -16.64 -22.82 3.08
N GLY A 173 -16.72 -24.10 2.70
CA GLY A 173 -16.31 -24.59 1.39
C GLY A 173 -17.52 -24.71 0.48
N LEU A 174 -17.43 -24.16 -0.72
CA LEU A 174 -18.50 -24.12 -1.70
C LEU A 174 -18.09 -24.84 -2.99
N THR A 175 -18.99 -25.66 -3.50
CA THR A 175 -18.87 -26.37 -4.79
C THR A 175 -20.24 -26.41 -5.49
N GLY A 176 -20.33 -26.97 -6.68
CA GLY A 176 -21.58 -27.02 -7.45
C GLY A 176 -21.38 -27.67 -8.81
N SER A 177 -22.32 -27.44 -9.72
CA SER A 177 -22.14 -27.88 -11.09
C SER A 177 -20.99 -27.11 -11.76
N PRO A 178 -20.32 -27.68 -12.80
CA PRO A 178 -19.32 -26.96 -13.58
C PRO A 178 -19.82 -25.62 -14.12
N GLU A 179 -21.10 -25.51 -14.48
CA GLU A 179 -21.72 -24.28 -14.97
C GLU A 179 -21.85 -23.24 -13.86
N GLU A 180 -22.28 -23.65 -12.67
CA GLU A 180 -22.47 -22.79 -11.49
C GLU A 180 -21.12 -22.24 -11.00
N VAL A 181 -20.11 -23.11 -10.88
CA VAL A 181 -18.76 -22.72 -10.49
C VAL A 181 -18.14 -21.78 -11.52
N ARG A 182 -18.25 -22.08 -12.82
CA ARG A 182 -17.77 -21.17 -13.88
C ARG A 182 -18.51 -19.82 -13.84
N ALA A 183 -19.80 -19.81 -13.55
CA ALA A 183 -20.56 -18.57 -13.42
C ALA A 183 -20.08 -17.72 -12.22
N ALA A 184 -19.86 -18.36 -11.07
CA ALA A 184 -19.29 -17.72 -9.89
C ALA A 184 -17.89 -17.17 -10.21
N GLY A 185 -16.99 -17.96 -10.80
CA GLY A 185 -15.66 -17.52 -11.20
C GLY A 185 -15.68 -16.31 -12.14
N ARG A 186 -16.57 -16.30 -13.15
CA ARG A 186 -16.73 -15.16 -14.07
C ARG A 186 -17.13 -13.87 -13.36
N ALA A 187 -18.01 -13.93 -12.36
CA ALA A 187 -18.44 -12.76 -11.59
C ALA A 187 -17.28 -12.07 -10.87
N TYR A 188 -16.25 -12.83 -10.48
CA TYR A 188 -15.04 -12.32 -9.83
C TYR A 188 -13.84 -12.23 -10.77
N ARG A 189 -14.05 -12.41 -12.09
CA ARG A 189 -13.01 -12.48 -13.13
C ARG A 189 -11.88 -13.46 -12.80
N VAL A 190 -12.22 -14.56 -12.17
CA VAL A 190 -11.30 -15.66 -11.88
C VAL A 190 -11.04 -16.41 -13.18
N TYR A 191 -9.78 -16.41 -13.60
CA TYR A 191 -9.29 -17.33 -14.62
C TYR A 191 -9.06 -18.70 -13.97
N ALA A 192 -9.50 -19.77 -14.64
CA ALA A 192 -9.23 -21.15 -14.30
C ALA A 192 -9.10 -21.97 -15.59
N SER A 193 -8.02 -22.74 -15.73
CA SER A 193 -7.78 -23.61 -16.88
C SER A 193 -7.15 -24.91 -16.40
N ALA A 194 -7.75 -26.04 -16.76
CA ALA A 194 -7.13 -27.34 -16.53
C ALA A 194 -5.90 -27.50 -17.44
N GLY A 195 -4.78 -27.92 -16.85
CA GLY A 195 -3.57 -28.29 -17.56
C GLY A 195 -3.69 -29.65 -18.27
N PRO A 196 -2.65 -30.06 -19.02
CA PRO A 196 -2.60 -31.39 -19.60
C PRO A 196 -2.62 -32.46 -18.50
N LYS A 197 -3.27 -33.59 -18.78
CA LYS A 197 -3.26 -34.76 -17.91
C LYS A 197 -1.91 -35.47 -17.99
N ASP A 198 -1.40 -35.95 -16.86
CA ASP A 198 -0.21 -36.79 -16.81
C ASP A 198 -0.52 -38.27 -17.15
N GLU A 199 0.48 -39.14 -17.01
CA GLU A 199 0.35 -40.57 -17.31
C GLU A 199 -0.65 -41.29 -16.38
N ASP A 200 -0.87 -40.76 -15.18
CA ASP A 200 -1.82 -41.28 -14.18
C ASP A 200 -3.22 -40.65 -14.32
N GLY A 201 -3.39 -39.70 -15.25
CA GLY A 201 -4.64 -38.99 -15.51
C GLY A 201 -4.89 -37.80 -14.57
N ASP A 202 -3.91 -37.43 -13.75
CA ASP A 202 -3.97 -36.26 -12.88
C ASP A 202 -3.64 -34.97 -13.64
N TYR A 203 -4.15 -33.84 -13.17
CA TYR A 203 -3.91 -32.53 -13.77
C TYR A 203 -3.90 -31.41 -12.73
N VAL A 204 -3.15 -30.36 -13.03
CA VAL A 204 -3.14 -29.12 -12.24
C VAL A 204 -4.05 -28.10 -12.92
N VAL A 205 -4.77 -27.31 -12.12
CA VAL A 205 -5.57 -26.19 -12.64
C VAL A 205 -4.80 -24.89 -12.42
N ASP A 206 -4.48 -24.20 -13.52
CA ASP A 206 -3.95 -22.84 -13.47
C ASP A 206 -5.11 -21.89 -13.14
N HIS A 207 -5.05 -21.24 -11.98
CA HIS A 207 -6.09 -20.29 -11.57
C HIS A 207 -5.56 -19.01 -10.95
N THR A 208 -6.45 -18.02 -10.85
CA THR A 208 -6.16 -16.72 -10.21
C THR A 208 -5.97 -16.90 -8.71
N VAL A 209 -4.81 -16.50 -8.19
CA VAL A 209 -4.44 -16.65 -6.78
C VAL A 209 -4.61 -15.32 -6.05
N LEU A 210 -5.86 -14.96 -5.77
CA LEU A 210 -6.25 -13.74 -5.06
C LEU A 210 -7.27 -14.05 -3.95
N ILE A 211 -7.11 -13.39 -2.81
CA ILE A 211 -8.12 -13.34 -1.75
C ILE A 211 -8.94 -12.05 -1.94
N TYR A 212 -10.26 -12.17 -2.02
CA TYR A 212 -11.19 -11.08 -2.24
C TYR A 212 -11.83 -10.66 -0.92
N LEU A 213 -11.93 -9.35 -0.68
CA LEU A 213 -12.69 -8.78 0.43
C LEU A 213 -14.04 -8.27 -0.08
N LEU A 214 -15.12 -8.81 0.49
CA LEU A 214 -16.48 -8.29 0.29
C LEU A 214 -16.97 -7.58 1.54
N GLY A 215 -17.65 -6.45 1.32
CA GLY A 215 -18.32 -5.71 2.37
C GLY A 215 -19.65 -6.34 2.78
N PRO A 216 -20.27 -5.82 3.87
CA PRO A 216 -21.60 -6.22 4.31
C PRO A 216 -22.73 -6.04 3.27
N ASP A 217 -22.53 -5.16 2.28
CA ASP A 217 -23.41 -4.99 1.11
C ASP A 217 -23.23 -6.08 0.04
N GLY A 218 -22.30 -7.02 0.24
CA GLY A 218 -21.94 -8.04 -0.74
C GLY A 218 -21.14 -7.48 -1.93
N LEU A 219 -20.70 -6.22 -1.86
CA LEU A 219 -19.89 -5.59 -2.89
C LEU A 219 -18.41 -5.84 -2.65
N PHE A 220 -17.67 -5.93 -3.74
CA PHE A 220 -16.23 -6.04 -3.72
C PHE A 220 -15.57 -4.75 -3.23
N LEU A 221 -14.64 -4.87 -2.26
CA LEU A 221 -13.92 -3.74 -1.67
C LEU A 221 -12.43 -3.73 -2.01
N ASP A 222 -11.76 -4.88 -1.93
CA ASP A 222 -10.32 -4.99 -2.20
C ASP A 222 -9.91 -6.44 -2.47
N TYR A 223 -8.69 -6.62 -2.95
CA TYR A 223 -8.09 -7.94 -3.17
C TYR A 223 -6.65 -8.00 -2.65
N TYR A 224 -6.23 -9.20 -2.26
CA TYR A 224 -4.91 -9.49 -1.72
C TYR A 224 -4.26 -10.60 -2.53
N GLY A 225 -3.12 -10.30 -3.12
CA GLY A 225 -2.29 -11.30 -3.80
C GLY A 225 -1.27 -11.94 -2.85
N ARG A 226 -0.52 -12.89 -3.39
CA ARG A 226 0.48 -13.70 -2.68
C ARG A 226 1.47 -12.89 -1.83
N SER A 227 1.88 -11.72 -2.30
CA SER A 227 2.86 -10.86 -1.61
C SER A 227 2.37 -10.22 -0.30
N LYS A 228 1.07 -10.29 -0.01
CA LYS A 228 0.50 -9.80 1.25
C LYS A 228 0.59 -10.88 2.32
N THR A 229 1.01 -10.48 3.52
CA THR A 229 1.00 -11.35 4.71
C THR A 229 -0.38 -11.35 5.37
N ASP A 230 -0.68 -12.36 6.18
CA ASP A 230 -1.88 -12.47 7.02
C ASP A 230 -2.11 -11.22 7.88
N ALA A 231 -1.07 -10.69 8.54
CA ALA A 231 -1.16 -9.48 9.35
C ALA A 231 -1.49 -8.23 8.52
N GLN A 232 -0.95 -8.13 7.31
CA GLN A 232 -1.27 -7.02 6.39
C GLN A 232 -2.72 -7.11 5.89
N ILE A 233 -3.21 -8.32 5.63
CA ILE A 233 -4.61 -8.58 5.26
C ILE A 233 -5.52 -8.15 6.42
N ALA A 234 -5.28 -8.66 7.63
CA ALA A 234 -6.07 -8.30 8.82
C ALA A 234 -6.08 -6.78 9.06
N GLN A 235 -4.91 -6.12 8.99
CA GLN A 235 -4.84 -4.67 9.13
C GLN A 235 -5.62 -3.93 8.02
N SER A 236 -5.60 -4.44 6.79
CA SER A 236 -6.36 -3.84 5.68
C SER A 236 -7.87 -4.01 5.90
N VAL A 237 -8.30 -5.19 6.34
CA VAL A 237 -9.71 -5.49 6.62
C VAL A 237 -10.22 -4.59 7.74
N ARG A 238 -9.47 -4.44 8.84
CA ARG A 238 -9.80 -3.51 9.93
C ARG A 238 -10.00 -2.09 9.42
N ARG A 239 -9.09 -1.59 8.58
CA ARG A 239 -9.22 -0.25 8.00
C ARG A 239 -10.47 -0.11 7.14
N HIS A 240 -10.82 -1.15 6.38
CA HIS A 240 -12.06 -1.15 5.62
C HIS A 240 -13.27 -1.10 6.56
N MET A 241 -13.28 -1.88 7.64
CA MET A 241 -14.34 -1.83 8.67
C MET A 241 -14.51 -0.43 9.29
N GLU A 242 -13.41 0.26 9.60
CA GLU A 242 -13.42 1.62 10.20
C GLU A 242 -13.93 2.70 9.24
N THR A 243 -13.75 2.49 7.93
CA THR A 243 -14.06 3.50 6.89
C THR A 243 -15.21 3.09 5.99
N TYR A 244 -15.89 1.99 6.32
CA TYR A 244 -16.99 1.47 5.54
C TYR A 244 -18.23 2.35 5.72
N GLU A 245 -18.65 2.97 4.63
CA GLU A 245 -19.92 3.66 4.54
C GLU A 245 -20.86 2.79 3.67
N PRO A 246 -22.00 2.32 4.22
CA PRO A 246 -22.95 1.55 3.44
C PRO A 246 -23.38 2.32 2.20
N VAL A 247 -23.35 1.66 1.04
CA VAL A 247 -23.92 2.22 -0.17
C VAL A 247 -25.44 2.23 0.02
N GLN A 248 -26.03 3.43 0.12
CA GLN A 248 -27.49 3.63 0.16
C GLN A 248 -28.12 3.30 -1.19
#